data_AF-N8VTS1-F1
#
_entry.id   AF-N8VTS1-F1
#
_cell.length_a   1.000
_cell.length_b   1.000
_cell.length_c   1.000
_cell.angle_alpha   90.00
_cell.angle_beta   90.00
_cell.angle_gamma   90.00
#
_symmetry.space_group_name_H-M   'P 1'
#
loop_
_entity.id
_entity.type
_entity.pdbx_description
1 polymer ?
#
loop_
_entity_poly.entity_id
_entity_poly.type
_entity_poly.pdbx_seq_one_letter_code
_entity_poly.pdbx_strand_id
1 'polypeptide(L)'
;MSKKLQVSIIAIVLLIFAFVYTSPYLAIYQIRQALKNEDSAALAAYVDFPSVRQGIKDQLNTELVKKFPEHAQASEGGFAAFGALLASSMVDKMVDVMVSPQGVAMLLQGKKLKESLPFQTQPEQSEQQQTQAGAQAKEKLSYRGKYQAFNRFVVQIQYPYPKPPVTVTMQRQGLSWKVTQIVLPIEQLK
;
A
#
# COMPACT_ATOMS: atom_id res chain seq x y z
N MET A 1 31.35 38.47 -9.22
CA MET A 1 30.80 37.81 -8.01
C MET A 1 31.93 37.61 -7.00
N SER A 2 31.74 37.90 -5.71
CA SER A 2 32.79 37.65 -4.71
C SER A 2 32.94 36.14 -4.48
N LYS A 3 34.17 35.65 -4.24
CA LYS A 3 34.44 34.23 -3.96
C LYS A 3 33.58 33.70 -2.81
N LYS A 4 33.30 34.53 -1.81
CA LYS A 4 32.42 34.23 -0.68
C LYS A 4 30.96 33.99 -1.12
N LEU A 5 30.46 34.81 -2.05
CA LEU A 5 29.11 34.66 -2.60
C LEU A 5 28.99 33.38 -3.45
N GLN A 6 30.01 33.05 -4.24
CA GLN A 6 30.03 31.78 -5.00
C GLN A 6 30.03 30.55 -4.08
N VAL A 7 30.88 30.54 -3.05
CA VAL A 7 30.92 29.46 -2.06
C VAL A 7 29.57 29.33 -1.34
N SER A 8 28.95 30.45 -0.97
CA SER A 8 27.64 30.45 -0.30
C SER A 8 26.54 29.88 -1.20
N ILE A 9 26.51 30.24 -2.49
CA ILE A 9 25.55 29.69 -3.46
C ILE A 9 25.75 28.19 -3.63
N ILE A 10 27.00 27.73 -3.79
CA ILE A 10 27.31 26.30 -3.92
C ILE A 10 26.84 25.54 -2.67
N ALA A 11 27.08 26.08 -1.48
CA ALA A 11 26.62 25.47 -0.23
C ALA A 11 25.08 25.35 -0.18
N ILE A 12 24.35 26.40 -0.57
CA ILE A 12 22.88 26.38 -0.61
C ILE A 12 22.37 25.35 -1.61
N VAL A 13 22.96 25.27 -2.81
CA VAL A 13 22.59 24.29 -3.82
C VAL A 13 22.80 22.86 -3.30
N LEU A 14 23.95 22.59 -2.67
CA LEU A 14 24.22 21.29 -2.06
C LEU A 14 23.23 20.93 -0.95
N LEU A 15 22.83 21.89 -0.12
CA LEU A 15 21.80 21.67 0.90
C LEU A 15 20.43 21.33 0.29
N ILE A 16 20.04 22.02 -0.78
CA ILE A 16 18.79 21.71 -1.51
C ILE A 16 18.85 20.30 -2.09
N PHE A 17 19.96 19.93 -2.73
CA PHE A 17 20.14 18.58 -3.27
C PHE A 17 20.09 17.51 -2.18
N ALA A 18 20.76 17.73 -1.04
CA ALA A 18 20.73 16.82 0.08
C ALA A 18 19.30 16.65 0.63
N PHE A 19 18.56 17.75 0.79
CA PHE A 19 17.16 17.73 1.23
C PHE A 19 16.27 16.96 0.25
N VAL A 20 16.36 17.27 -1.04
CA VAL A 20 15.60 16.60 -2.10
C VAL A 20 15.92 15.10 -2.14
N TYR A 21 17.18 14.72 -1.96
CA TYR A 21 17.63 13.33 -1.97
C TYR A 21 17.22 12.54 -0.70
N THR A 22 17.09 13.20 0.44
CA THR A 22 16.70 12.56 1.71
C THR A 22 15.18 12.58 1.97
N SER A 23 14.44 13.40 1.23
CA SER A 23 12.99 13.58 1.40
C SER A 23 12.11 12.30 1.44
N PRO A 24 12.35 11.20 0.68
CA PRO A 24 11.48 10.01 0.83
C PRO A 24 11.66 9.32 2.17
N TYR A 25 12.85 9.38 2.77
CA TYR A 25 13.08 8.79 4.09
C TYR A 25 12.32 9.54 5.19
N LEU A 26 12.18 10.87 5.03
CA LEU A 26 11.35 11.68 5.92
C LEU A 26 9.87 11.29 5.79
N ALA A 27 9.36 11.12 4.56
CA ALA A 27 7.99 10.66 4.36
C ALA A 27 7.74 9.27 4.93
N ILE A 28 8.68 8.33 4.75
CA ILE A 28 8.60 6.98 5.35
C ILE A 28 8.56 7.07 6.88
N TYR A 29 9.36 7.94 7.49
CA TYR A 29 9.34 8.16 8.93
C TYR A 29 7.97 8.67 9.40
N GLN A 30 7.39 9.66 8.71
CA GLN A 30 6.08 10.21 9.05
C GLN A 30 4.96 9.17 8.88
N ILE A 31 5.00 8.37 7.81
CA ILE A 31 4.09 7.24 7.61
C ILE A 31 4.19 6.27 8.78
N ARG A 32 5.40 5.87 9.19
CA ARG A 32 5.60 4.98 10.34
C ARG A 32 5.04 5.56 11.63
N GLN A 33 5.18 6.88 11.83
CA GLN A 33 4.66 7.55 13.01
C GLN A 33 3.13 7.61 13.00
N ALA A 34 2.51 7.92 11.85
CA ALA A 34 1.06 7.86 11.67
C ALA A 34 0.53 6.44 11.93
N LEU A 35 1.20 5.41 11.40
CA LEU A 35 0.85 4.01 11.66
C LEU A 35 0.98 3.64 13.15
N LYS A 36 2.06 4.08 13.81
CA LYS A 36 2.30 3.82 15.24
C LYS A 36 1.26 4.48 16.14
N ASN A 37 0.81 5.68 15.77
CA ASN A 37 -0.18 6.44 16.49
C ASN A 37 -1.62 6.07 16.09
N GLU A 38 -1.80 5.07 15.21
CA GLU A 38 -3.10 4.67 14.64
C GLU A 38 -3.85 5.83 13.96
N ASP A 39 -3.11 6.86 13.53
CA ASP A 39 -3.63 8.06 12.90
C ASP A 39 -3.79 7.85 11.38
N SER A 40 -4.89 7.19 11.03
CA SER A 40 -5.26 6.93 9.64
C SER A 40 -5.50 8.22 8.83
N ALA A 41 -5.88 9.33 9.47
CA ALA A 41 -6.06 10.61 8.82
C ALA A 41 -4.72 11.26 8.44
N ALA A 42 -3.72 11.22 9.33
CA ALA A 42 -2.36 11.64 9.00
C ALA A 42 -1.73 10.75 7.93
N LEU A 43 -2.00 9.43 7.96
CA LEU A 43 -1.55 8.51 6.92
C LEU A 43 -2.12 8.89 5.54
N ALA A 44 -3.40 9.28 5.47
CA ALA A 44 -4.08 9.64 4.23
C ALA A 44 -3.36 10.75 3.45
N ALA A 45 -2.67 11.67 4.12
CA ALA A 45 -1.87 12.72 3.48
C ALA A 45 -0.69 12.18 2.64
N TYR A 46 -0.23 10.97 2.95
CA TYR A 46 0.88 10.29 2.27
C TYR A 46 0.42 9.19 1.32
N VAL A 47 -0.87 9.05 1.07
CA VAL A 47 -1.43 8.01 0.19
C VAL A 47 -2.19 8.65 -0.95
N ASP A 48 -1.83 8.27 -2.18
CA ASP A 48 -2.60 8.59 -3.38
C ASP A 48 -3.66 7.51 -3.57
N PHE A 49 -4.81 7.67 -2.91
CA PHE A 49 -5.88 6.68 -2.94
C PHE A 49 -6.38 6.34 -4.36
N PRO A 50 -6.56 7.30 -5.29
CA PRO A 50 -6.93 6.97 -6.67
C PRO A 50 -5.91 6.05 -7.35
N SER A 51 -4.61 6.33 -7.23
CA SER A 51 -3.56 5.51 -7.85
C SER A 51 -3.48 4.12 -7.21
N VAL A 52 -3.55 4.06 -5.88
CA VAL A 52 -3.51 2.79 -5.13
C VAL A 52 -4.74 1.93 -5.46
N ARG A 53 -5.93 2.55 -5.54
CA ARG A 53 -7.18 1.90 -5.96
C ARG A 53 -7.04 1.25 -7.32
N GLN A 54 -6.59 2.02 -8.31
CA GLN A 54 -6.41 1.51 -9.66
C GLN A 54 -5.43 0.33 -9.68
N GLY A 55 -4.26 0.48 -9.04
CA GLY A 55 -3.25 -0.56 -9.00
C GLY A 55 -3.71 -1.85 -8.32
N ILE A 56 -4.53 -1.78 -7.26
CA ILE A 56 -5.10 -2.97 -6.61
C ILE A 56 -6.18 -3.60 -7.49
N LYS A 57 -7.07 -2.79 -8.10
CA LYS A 57 -8.11 -3.27 -9.01
C LYS A 57 -7.50 -4.03 -10.20
N ASP A 58 -6.44 -3.48 -10.81
CA ASP A 58 -5.73 -4.10 -11.93
C ASP A 58 -5.10 -5.45 -11.53
N GLN A 59 -4.51 -5.53 -10.33
CA GLN A 59 -3.97 -6.78 -9.80
C GLN A 59 -5.06 -7.83 -9.60
N LEU A 60 -6.19 -7.47 -9.00
CA LEU A 60 -7.31 -8.39 -8.76
C LEU A 60 -7.94 -8.86 -10.07
N ASN A 61 -8.16 -7.96 -11.03
CA ASN A 61 -8.68 -8.30 -12.35
C ASN A 61 -7.73 -9.25 -13.10
N THR A 62 -6.42 -8.99 -13.05
CA THR A 62 -5.41 -9.86 -13.65
C THR A 62 -5.47 -11.28 -13.06
N GLU A 63 -5.58 -11.39 -11.73
CA GLU A 63 -5.70 -12.69 -11.06
C GLU A 63 -7.02 -13.40 -11.38
N LEU A 64 -8.13 -12.68 -11.49
CA LEU A 64 -9.41 -13.27 -11.91
C LEU A 64 -9.32 -13.85 -13.33
N VAL A 65 -8.74 -13.11 -14.27
CA VAL A 65 -8.55 -13.59 -15.66
C VAL A 65 -7.63 -14.82 -15.70
N LYS A 66 -6.56 -14.84 -14.90
CA LYS A 66 -5.67 -16.01 -14.78
C LYS A 66 -6.40 -17.25 -14.24
N LYS A 67 -7.25 -17.09 -13.22
CA LYS A 67 -7.97 -18.20 -12.57
C LYS A 67 -9.16 -18.69 -13.39
N PHE A 68 -9.82 -17.79 -14.12
CA PHE A 68 -11.00 -18.07 -14.92
C PHE A 68 -10.82 -17.55 -16.35
N PRO A 69 -9.97 -18.18 -17.17
CA PRO A 69 -9.73 -17.75 -18.54
C PRO A 69 -11.00 -17.78 -19.40
N GLU A 70 -11.96 -18.65 -19.07
CA GLU A 70 -13.29 -18.69 -19.70
C GLU A 70 -14.13 -17.43 -19.41
N HIS A 71 -13.86 -16.69 -18.34
CA HIS A 71 -14.53 -15.40 -18.09
C HIS A 71 -14.00 -14.27 -18.97
N ALA A 72 -12.77 -14.38 -19.50
CA ALA A 72 -12.25 -13.44 -20.49
C ALA A 72 -12.85 -13.67 -21.89
N GLN A 73 -13.26 -14.91 -22.16
CA GLN A 73 -14.02 -15.30 -23.34
C GLN A 73 -15.49 -15.49 -22.94
N ALA A 74 -16.18 -14.40 -22.58
CA ALA A 74 -17.61 -14.47 -22.32
C ALA A 74 -18.31 -15.09 -23.53
N SER A 75 -18.65 -16.39 -23.43
CA SER A 75 -19.56 -17.05 -24.37
C SER A 75 -20.86 -16.26 -24.38
N GLU A 76 -21.45 -16.05 -25.57
CA GLU A 76 -22.53 -15.10 -25.91
C GLU A 76 -23.85 -15.19 -25.10
N GLY A 77 -23.91 -15.95 -24.00
CA GLY A 77 -25.08 -16.11 -23.12
C GLY A 77 -25.19 -15.04 -22.02
N GLY A 78 -26.42 -14.55 -21.79
CA GLY A 78 -26.72 -13.52 -20.78
C GLY A 78 -26.35 -13.86 -19.33
N PHE A 79 -26.22 -15.15 -18.97
CA PHE A 79 -25.80 -15.58 -17.63
C PHE A 79 -24.30 -15.33 -17.35
N ALA A 80 -23.44 -15.47 -18.37
CA ALA A 80 -22.01 -15.19 -18.24
C ALA A 80 -21.74 -13.69 -18.05
N ALA A 81 -22.47 -12.84 -18.77
CA ALA A 81 -22.41 -11.39 -18.61
C ALA A 81 -22.84 -10.95 -17.19
N PHE A 82 -23.90 -11.55 -16.64
CA PHE A 82 -24.32 -11.30 -15.27
C PHE A 82 -23.26 -11.73 -14.24
N GLY A 83 -22.65 -12.91 -14.42
CA GLY A 83 -21.57 -13.41 -13.57
C GLY A 83 -20.36 -12.46 -13.57
N ALA A 84 -19.97 -11.94 -14.73
CA ALA A 84 -18.88 -10.97 -14.86
C ALA A 84 -19.19 -9.64 -14.13
N LEU A 85 -20.43 -9.14 -14.24
CA LEU A 85 -20.85 -7.94 -13.51
C LEU A 85 -20.82 -8.14 -11.99
N LEU A 86 -21.31 -9.30 -11.51
CA LEU A 86 -21.26 -9.63 -10.09
C LEU A 86 -19.81 -9.72 -9.59
N ALA A 87 -18.94 -10.41 -10.33
CA ALA A 87 -17.52 -10.52 -10.01
C ALA A 87 -16.84 -9.14 -9.95
N SER A 88 -17.09 -8.27 -10.94
CA SER A 88 -16.57 -6.89 -10.93
C SER A 88 -17.04 -6.11 -9.70
N SER A 89 -18.31 -6.24 -9.33
CA SER A 89 -18.85 -5.54 -8.15
C SER A 89 -18.21 -6.02 -6.83
N MET A 90 -17.88 -7.31 -6.74
CA MET A 90 -17.16 -7.88 -5.60
C MET A 90 -15.73 -7.36 -5.53
N VAL A 91 -15.02 -7.30 -6.66
CA VAL A 91 -13.68 -6.70 -6.74
C VAL A 91 -13.73 -5.26 -6.29
N ASP A 92 -14.67 -4.46 -6.79
CA ASP A 92 -14.80 -3.05 -6.43
C ASP A 92 -15.01 -2.87 -4.91
N LYS A 93 -15.90 -3.66 -4.30
CA LYS A 93 -16.09 -3.65 -2.83
C LYS A 93 -14.83 -4.05 -2.06
N MET A 94 -14.10 -5.07 -2.52
CA MET A 94 -12.85 -5.47 -1.89
C MET A 94 -11.81 -4.36 -1.97
N VAL A 95 -11.64 -3.75 -3.14
CA VAL A 95 -10.73 -2.63 -3.37
C VAL A 95 -11.10 -1.46 -2.45
N ASP A 96 -12.37 -1.11 -2.31
CA ASP A 96 -12.83 -0.04 -1.40
C ASP A 96 -12.38 -0.27 0.05
N VAL A 97 -12.50 -1.51 0.54
CA VAL A 97 -12.03 -1.87 1.89
C VAL A 97 -10.50 -1.75 1.97
N MET A 98 -9.76 -2.29 1.00
CA MET A 98 -8.29 -2.26 1.00
C MET A 98 -7.71 -0.85 0.91
N VAL A 99 -8.38 0.03 0.16
CA VAL A 99 -7.93 1.39 -0.14
C VAL A 99 -8.53 2.40 0.83
N SER A 100 -9.28 1.98 1.85
CA SER A 100 -9.63 2.85 2.96
C SER A 100 -8.38 3.30 3.74
N PRO A 101 -8.39 4.46 4.43
CA PRO A 101 -7.28 4.87 5.29
C PRO A 101 -6.86 3.79 6.29
N GLN A 102 -7.84 3.09 6.87
CA GLN A 102 -7.65 1.98 7.79
C GLN A 102 -7.12 0.73 7.07
N GLY A 103 -7.67 0.41 5.89
CA GLY A 103 -7.22 -0.70 5.04
C GLY A 103 -5.76 -0.59 4.65
N VAL A 104 -5.34 0.58 4.15
CA VAL A 104 -3.94 0.86 3.82
C VAL A 104 -3.07 0.80 5.06
N ALA A 105 -3.52 1.32 6.20
CA ALA A 105 -2.79 1.21 7.46
C ALA A 105 -2.55 -0.27 7.85
N MET A 106 -3.58 -1.12 7.76
CA MET A 106 -3.46 -2.55 8.03
C MET A 106 -2.48 -3.23 7.07
N LEU A 107 -2.56 -2.94 5.76
CA LEU A 107 -1.65 -3.50 4.76
C LEU A 107 -0.19 -3.12 5.03
N LEU A 108 0.08 -1.85 5.34
CA LEU A 108 1.43 -1.37 5.63
C LEU A 108 1.98 -1.89 6.97
N GLN A 109 1.10 -2.15 7.94
CA GLN A 109 1.46 -2.79 9.21
C GLN A 109 1.62 -4.31 9.08
N GLY A 110 1.22 -4.90 7.94
CA GLY A 110 1.19 -6.36 7.78
C GLY A 110 0.13 -7.07 8.61
N LYS A 111 -0.86 -6.33 9.12
CA LYS A 111 -2.04 -6.90 9.77
C LYS A 111 -2.88 -7.64 8.73
N LYS A 112 -3.53 -8.74 9.12
CA LYS A 112 -4.36 -9.52 8.21
C LYS A 112 -5.62 -8.73 7.87
N LEU A 113 -5.86 -8.47 6.59
CA LEU A 113 -7.12 -7.88 6.12
C LEU A 113 -8.32 -8.86 6.24
N LYS A 114 -8.05 -10.16 6.44
CA LYS A 114 -9.08 -11.20 6.52
C LYS A 114 -10.07 -11.00 7.67
N GLU A 115 -9.67 -10.33 8.74
CA GLU A 115 -10.50 -10.09 9.93
C GLU A 115 -11.49 -8.91 9.76
N SER A 116 -11.32 -8.08 8.73
CA SER A 116 -12.12 -6.86 8.51
C SER A 116 -13.01 -6.90 7.25
N LEU A 117 -13.10 -8.04 6.57
CA LEU A 117 -13.97 -8.21 5.42
C LEU A 117 -15.42 -8.51 5.88
N PRO A 118 -16.44 -7.76 5.38
CA PRO A 118 -17.83 -7.86 5.84
C PRO A 118 -18.57 -9.15 5.42
N PHE A 119 -17.86 -10.18 4.93
CA PHE A 119 -18.44 -11.45 4.49
C PHE A 119 -18.36 -12.56 5.54
N GLN A 120 -17.89 -12.27 6.76
CA GLN A 120 -18.02 -13.19 7.91
C GLN A 120 -19.06 -12.65 8.88
N THR A 121 -20.33 -12.98 8.64
CA THR A 121 -21.33 -13.00 9.72
C THR A 121 -20.99 -14.16 10.65
N GLN A 122 -20.38 -13.85 11.78
CA GLN A 122 -20.55 -14.62 13.02
C GLN A 122 -20.95 -13.65 14.14
N PRO A 123 -21.89 -14.06 15.00
CA PRO A 123 -22.65 -13.14 15.83
C PRO A 123 -21.80 -12.56 16.95
N GLU A 124 -22.20 -11.36 17.38
CA GLU A 124 -21.64 -10.65 18.52
C GLU A 124 -21.55 -11.56 19.76
N GLN A 125 -20.32 -11.78 20.23
CA GLN A 125 -20.04 -11.90 21.65
C GLN A 125 -19.01 -10.85 22.03
N SER A 126 -19.50 -9.97 22.89
CA SER A 126 -18.88 -8.81 23.49
C SER A 126 -17.52 -9.10 24.14
N GLU A 127 -16.64 -8.09 24.07
CA GLU A 127 -15.84 -7.62 25.20
C GLU A 127 -15.01 -8.67 25.96
N GLN A 128 -13.94 -9.21 25.35
CA GLN A 128 -12.77 -9.71 26.11
C GLN A 128 -11.50 -10.04 25.30
N GLN A 129 -11.24 -9.36 24.18
CA GLN A 129 -9.95 -9.47 23.47
C GLN A 129 -9.21 -8.14 23.37
N GLN A 130 -9.28 -7.34 24.44
CA GLN A 130 -8.38 -6.19 24.64
C GLN A 130 -7.05 -6.55 25.31
N THR A 131 -6.74 -7.83 25.53
CA THR A 131 -5.54 -8.23 26.30
C THR A 131 -4.66 -9.30 25.66
N GLN A 132 -4.72 -9.51 24.34
CA GLN A 132 -3.73 -10.38 23.64
C GLN A 132 -3.29 -9.88 22.24
N ALA A 133 -3.56 -8.62 21.87
CA ALA A 133 -2.95 -7.99 20.69
C ALA A 133 -1.59 -7.32 20.99
N GLY A 134 -1.02 -7.55 22.18
CA GLY A 134 0.24 -6.97 22.65
C GLY A 134 1.46 -7.89 22.60
N ALA A 135 1.34 -9.13 22.10
CA ALA A 135 2.42 -10.12 22.19
C ALA A 135 2.59 -11.02 20.95
N GLN A 136 2.12 -10.63 19.77
CA GLN A 136 2.65 -11.22 18.53
C GLN A 136 3.91 -10.45 18.15
N ALA A 137 5.00 -10.93 18.75
CA ALA A 137 6.40 -10.86 18.35
C ALA A 137 6.83 -9.64 17.51
N LYS A 138 7.87 -8.96 18.01
CA LYS A 138 8.84 -8.22 17.20
C LYS A 138 9.55 -9.15 16.20
N GLU A 139 8.79 -9.81 15.34
CA GLU A 139 9.26 -10.49 14.16
C GLU A 139 9.89 -9.39 13.28
N LYS A 140 11.21 -9.48 13.09
CA LYS A 140 12.01 -8.44 12.45
C LYS A 140 11.57 -8.28 10.98
N LEU A 141 10.54 -7.46 10.75
CA LEU A 141 10.21 -6.99 9.40
C LEU A 141 11.44 -6.30 8.82
N SER A 142 11.98 -6.86 7.74
CA SER A 142 13.08 -6.21 7.05
C SER A 142 12.50 -5.29 5.98
N TYR A 143 12.97 -4.05 5.99
CA TYR A 143 12.54 -3.01 5.04
C TYR A 143 13.73 -2.68 4.15
N ARG A 144 13.61 -2.92 2.85
CA ARG A 144 14.61 -2.45 1.86
C ARG A 144 14.01 -1.33 1.02
N GLY A 145 14.56 -0.13 1.17
CA GLY A 145 14.21 1.04 0.36
C GLY A 145 15.27 1.28 -0.72
N LYS A 146 14.85 1.52 -1.96
CA LYS A 146 15.75 1.91 -3.06
C LYS A 146 15.11 2.95 -3.97
N TYR A 147 15.93 3.84 -4.51
CA TYR A 147 15.53 4.68 -5.63
C TYR A 147 15.47 3.85 -6.91
N GLN A 148 14.32 3.87 -7.57
CA GLN A 148 14.17 3.31 -8.92
C GLN A 148 14.29 4.41 -9.98
N ALA A 149 13.88 5.64 -9.66
CA ALA A 149 14.09 6.84 -10.46
C ALA A 149 14.09 8.07 -9.52
N PHE A 150 14.47 9.25 -10.03
CA PHE A 150 14.52 10.49 -9.24
C PHE A 150 13.21 10.80 -8.47
N ASN A 151 12.07 10.50 -9.12
CA ASN A 151 10.73 10.69 -8.55
C ASN A 151 10.04 9.38 -8.14
N ARG A 152 10.79 8.26 -8.05
CA ARG A 152 10.24 6.94 -7.74
C ARG A 152 11.11 6.19 -6.72
N PHE A 153 10.56 5.99 -5.54
CA PHE A 153 11.20 5.26 -4.45
C PHE A 153 10.40 4.00 -4.14
N VAL A 154 11.06 2.86 -4.02
CA VAL A 154 10.41 1.56 -3.79
C VAL A 154 10.85 1.01 -2.45
N VAL A 155 9.88 0.60 -1.64
CA VAL A 155 10.07 -0.06 -0.34
C VAL A 155 9.55 -1.48 -0.44
N GLN A 156 10.42 -2.45 -0.19
CA GLN A 156 10.05 -3.85 -0.06
C GLN A 156 9.95 -4.21 1.42
N ILE A 157 8.78 -4.71 1.82
CA ILE A 157 8.48 -5.20 3.16
C ILE A 157 8.58 -6.72 3.12
N GLN A 158 9.62 -7.27 3.75
CA GLN A 158 9.82 -8.72 3.84
C GLN A 158 9.27 -9.22 5.17
N TYR A 159 8.30 -10.11 5.09
CA TYR A 159 7.76 -10.82 6.25
C TYR A 159 8.63 -12.04 6.59
N PRO A 160 8.68 -12.46 7.86
CA PRO A 160 9.17 -13.79 8.19
C PRO A 160 8.38 -14.85 7.42
N TYR A 161 9.10 -15.88 6.99
CA TYR A 161 8.61 -16.97 6.15
C TYR A 161 7.30 -17.56 6.68
N PRO A 162 6.36 -18.03 5.82
CA PRO A 162 6.44 -18.19 4.36
C PRO A 162 5.63 -17.14 3.59
N LYS A 163 5.67 -15.86 4.00
CA LYS A 163 4.87 -14.82 3.33
C LYS A 163 5.68 -14.08 2.25
N PRO A 164 5.19 -14.03 1.00
CA PRO A 164 5.80 -13.20 -0.05
C PRO A 164 5.83 -11.70 0.32
N PRO A 165 6.81 -10.94 -0.18
CA PRO A 165 7.01 -9.54 0.22
C PRO A 165 5.94 -8.63 -0.36
N VAL A 166 5.51 -7.63 0.42
CA VAL A 166 4.69 -6.52 -0.08
C VAL A 166 5.61 -5.45 -0.63
N THR A 167 5.35 -5.02 -1.87
CA THR A 167 6.14 -3.94 -2.50
C THR A 167 5.31 -2.66 -2.54
N VAL A 168 5.83 -1.61 -1.90
CA VAL A 168 5.21 -0.29 -1.85
C VAL A 168 6.01 0.66 -2.73
N THR A 169 5.36 1.28 -3.71
CA THR A 169 5.97 2.32 -4.54
C THR A 169 5.49 3.69 -4.09
N MET A 170 6.45 4.58 -3.88
CA MET A 170 6.23 5.99 -3.58
C MET A 170 6.65 6.84 -4.76
N GLN A 171 5.86 7.86 -5.08
CA GLN A 171 6.18 8.86 -6.09
C GLN A 171 6.22 10.26 -5.48
N ARG A 172 7.11 11.10 -6.02
CA ARG A 172 7.21 12.49 -5.61
C ARG A 172 6.11 13.31 -6.28
N GLN A 173 5.31 14.01 -5.48
CA GLN A 173 4.31 14.97 -5.91
C GLN A 173 4.65 16.34 -5.30
N GLY A 174 5.24 17.23 -6.09
CA GLY A 174 5.84 18.47 -5.58
C GLY A 174 7.04 18.18 -4.67
N LEU A 175 6.96 18.61 -3.40
CA LEU A 175 7.98 18.34 -2.38
C LEU A 175 7.67 17.12 -1.50
N SER A 176 6.44 16.59 -1.59
CA SER A 176 5.98 15.47 -0.78
C SER A 176 6.10 14.15 -1.53
N TRP A 177 6.24 13.07 -0.79
CA TRP A 177 6.19 11.72 -1.34
C TRP A 177 4.88 11.05 -0.95
N LYS A 178 4.22 10.44 -1.92
CA LYS A 178 2.99 9.67 -1.70
C LYS A 178 3.13 8.24 -2.16
N VAL A 179 2.52 7.32 -1.41
CA VAL A 179 2.31 5.95 -1.82
C VAL A 179 1.32 5.95 -2.98
N THR A 180 1.74 5.43 -4.13
CA THR A 180 0.92 5.39 -5.35
C THR A 180 0.58 3.98 -5.78
N GLN A 181 1.33 2.98 -5.33
CA GLN A 181 1.09 1.59 -5.67
C GLN A 181 1.49 0.67 -4.52
N ILE A 182 0.63 -0.28 -4.21
CA ILE A 182 0.88 -1.37 -3.26
C ILE A 182 0.68 -2.67 -4.04
N VAL A 183 1.77 -3.41 -4.22
CA VAL A 183 1.74 -4.72 -4.86
C VAL A 183 1.57 -5.77 -3.78
N LEU A 184 0.40 -6.41 -3.80
CA LEU A 184 0.04 -7.48 -2.90
C LEU A 184 0.53 -8.79 -3.51
N PRO A 185 0.97 -9.75 -2.69
CA PRO A 185 1.38 -11.04 -3.21
C PRO A 185 0.18 -11.97 -3.36
N ILE A 186 -0.67 -11.68 -4.33
CA ILE A 186 -1.96 -12.37 -4.53
C ILE A 186 -1.77 -13.74 -5.20
N GLU A 187 -0.65 -13.97 -5.88
CA GLU A 187 -0.36 -15.18 -6.67
C GLU A 187 -0.34 -16.50 -5.87
N GLN A 188 -0.30 -16.45 -4.54
CA GLN A 188 -0.19 -17.64 -3.68
C GLN A 188 -1.43 -17.94 -2.84
N LEU A 189 -2.58 -17.32 -3.12
CA LEU A 189 -3.88 -17.79 -2.60
C LEU A 189 -4.35 -19.03 -3.37
N LYS A 190 -3.54 -20.10 -3.29
CA LYS A 190 -3.80 -21.43 -3.82
C LYS A 190 -4.31 -22.33 -2.69
#